data_AF-A0A925BPT9-F1
#
_entry.id   AF-A0A925BPT9-F1
#
_cell.length_a   1.000
_cell.length_b   1.000
_cell.length_c   1.000
_cell.angle_alpha   90.00
_cell.angle_beta   90.00
_cell.angle_gamma   90.00
#
_symmetry.space_group_name_H-M   'P 1'
#
loop_
_entity.id
_entity.type
_entity.pdbx_description
1 polymer ?
#
loop_
_entity_poly.entity_id
_entity_poly.type
_entity_poly.pdbx_seq_one_letter_code
_entity_poly.pdbx_strand_id
1 'polypeptide(L)'
;MTKFRNLVIAAFVLIASPIWAIDTVTVKSTNKQVLGEISTANKTEVTIKPKTGDAVKIPANDIANIKWEGEPAKLNIAKGDEDRGNFEKALDTYNEVHKDASGKLKTYLDFLIARTMAKQALEDDSKLDDAVKKMEAFLKANAEHVGYYESQSYLGQLYSAKGDFAKAQTAFEGLGKAPWKDFQIAAKVAAGRMQLKQNNIEGAAKTFEEAASGNAETDAEKARRAEAQVGKAACLVKQSKHEDALKLIDEIIKATSTDEATTMALAYVLQGDCYQAQSKMKDAVLAYLHVPILFPKEKAAHAEALFHLHKISGQIGQPDRAAEARDILLESYPNSEWAKKLQADGGAAATGDATKTN
;
A
#
# COMPACT_ATOMS: atom_id res chain seq x y z
N MET A 1 22.25 -74.09 -36.75
CA MET A 1 20.97 -73.45 -37.11
C MET A 1 20.60 -72.48 -36.01
N THR A 2 20.89 -71.19 -36.21
CA THR A 2 20.81 -70.15 -35.18
C THR A 2 19.66 -69.22 -35.54
N LYS A 3 18.65 -69.10 -34.67
CA LYS A 3 17.46 -68.25 -34.88
C LYS A 3 17.77 -66.81 -34.47
N PHE A 4 17.59 -65.86 -35.39
CA PHE A 4 17.52 -64.43 -35.10
C PHE A 4 16.10 -64.04 -34.65
N ARG A 5 15.98 -63.25 -33.58
CA ARG A 5 14.74 -62.57 -33.14
C ARG A 5 14.90 -61.08 -33.42
N ASN A 6 14.02 -60.54 -34.27
CA ASN A 6 13.97 -59.12 -34.61
C ASN A 6 13.42 -58.30 -33.43
N LEU A 7 14.15 -57.24 -33.07
CA LEU A 7 13.74 -56.21 -32.12
C LEU A 7 13.14 -55.04 -32.91
N VAL A 8 11.86 -54.75 -32.70
CA VAL A 8 11.20 -53.56 -33.27
C VAL A 8 11.35 -52.41 -32.27
N ILE A 9 12.07 -51.36 -32.65
CA ILE A 9 12.20 -50.12 -31.87
C ILE A 9 11.11 -49.17 -32.37
N ALA A 10 10.10 -48.90 -31.53
CA ALA A 10 9.11 -47.87 -31.78
C ALA A 10 9.67 -46.52 -31.32
N ALA A 11 9.92 -45.61 -32.28
CA ALA A 11 10.31 -44.23 -31.99
C ALA A 11 9.10 -43.43 -31.52
N PHE A 12 9.06 -43.09 -30.22
CA PHE A 12 8.08 -42.17 -29.65
C PHE A 12 8.52 -40.73 -29.99
N VAL A 13 7.88 -40.12 -30.98
CA VAL A 13 8.02 -38.68 -31.24
C VAL A 13 7.26 -37.93 -30.15
N LEU A 14 8.00 -37.41 -29.16
CA LEU A 14 7.49 -36.42 -28.22
C LEU A 14 7.22 -35.12 -29.01
N ILE A 15 5.98 -34.92 -29.43
CA ILE A 15 5.52 -33.61 -29.89
C ILE A 15 5.45 -32.73 -28.64
N ALA A 16 6.52 -31.99 -28.38
CA ALA A 16 6.47 -30.88 -27.44
C ALA A 16 5.54 -29.83 -28.05
N SER A 17 4.27 -29.85 -27.65
CA SER A 17 3.35 -28.75 -27.97
C SER A 17 3.99 -27.46 -27.44
N PRO A 18 4.14 -26.41 -28.26
CA PRO A 18 4.60 -25.13 -27.75
C PRO A 18 3.67 -24.73 -26.62
N ILE A 19 4.21 -24.34 -25.47
CA ILE A 19 3.42 -23.73 -24.41
C ILE A 19 2.99 -22.38 -24.98
N TRP A 20 1.81 -22.32 -25.58
CA TRP A 20 1.23 -21.07 -26.08
C TRP A 20 1.13 -20.13 -24.87
N ALA A 21 1.87 -19.01 -24.90
CA ALA A 21 1.63 -17.94 -23.96
C ALA A 21 0.17 -17.49 -24.13
N ILE A 22 -0.54 -17.30 -23.04
CA ILE A 22 -1.95 -16.89 -23.03
C ILE A 22 -2.13 -15.87 -21.92
N ASP A 23 -3.05 -14.91 -22.08
CA ASP A 23 -3.31 -13.95 -21.02
C ASP A 23 -3.69 -14.69 -19.74
N THR A 24 -3.23 -14.16 -18.60
CA THR A 24 -3.54 -14.70 -17.28
C THR A 24 -3.96 -13.57 -16.36
N VAL A 25 -5.12 -13.71 -15.73
CA VAL A 25 -5.58 -12.79 -14.67
C VAL A 25 -5.58 -13.55 -13.34
N THR A 26 -4.87 -13.00 -12.35
CA THR A 26 -4.90 -13.49 -10.97
C THR A 26 -5.97 -12.73 -10.19
N VAL A 27 -6.96 -13.45 -9.66
CA VAL A 27 -8.04 -12.91 -8.84
C VAL A 27 -7.55 -12.75 -7.40
N LYS A 28 -7.69 -11.55 -6.84
CA LYS A 28 -7.17 -11.17 -5.51
C LYS A 28 -7.87 -11.92 -4.38
N SER A 29 -9.20 -12.01 -4.40
CA SER A 29 -10.01 -12.66 -3.37
C SER A 29 -9.79 -14.17 -3.22
N THR A 30 -9.36 -14.85 -4.29
CA THR A 30 -9.24 -16.32 -4.31
C THR A 30 -7.85 -16.83 -4.64
N ASN A 31 -6.92 -15.94 -5.00
CA ASN A 31 -5.62 -16.26 -5.61
C ASN A 31 -5.70 -17.17 -6.86
N LYS A 32 -6.90 -17.34 -7.42
CA LYS A 32 -7.12 -18.18 -8.60
C LYS A 32 -6.58 -17.48 -9.84
N GLN A 33 -5.87 -18.24 -10.67
CA GLN A 33 -5.47 -17.78 -12.01
C GLN A 33 -6.51 -18.22 -13.03
N VAL A 34 -6.96 -17.28 -13.86
CA VAL A 34 -7.80 -17.54 -15.02
C VAL A 34 -6.98 -17.29 -16.27
N LEU A 35 -6.87 -18.31 -17.13
CA LEU A 35 -6.09 -18.28 -18.37
C LEU A 35 -7.05 -18.27 -19.56
N GLY A 36 -6.84 -17.39 -20.52
CA GLY A 36 -7.73 -17.22 -21.65
C GLY A 36 -7.41 -15.99 -22.49
N GLU A 37 -8.22 -15.71 -23.51
CA GLU A 37 -8.13 -14.46 -24.27
C GLU A 37 -8.88 -13.35 -23.53
N ILE A 38 -8.24 -12.20 -23.29
CA ILE A 38 -8.92 -11.03 -22.72
C ILE A 38 -9.69 -10.29 -23.84
N SER A 39 -11.01 -10.52 -23.89
CA SER A 39 -11.91 -9.91 -24.87
C SER A 39 -12.26 -8.46 -24.53
N THR A 40 -12.43 -8.15 -23.24
CA THR A 40 -12.71 -6.79 -22.74
C THR A 40 -11.86 -6.51 -21.51
N ALA A 41 -11.25 -5.34 -21.46
CA ALA A 41 -10.63 -4.80 -20.25
C ALA A 41 -11.01 -3.33 -20.14
N ASN A 42 -11.79 -2.98 -19.13
CA ASN A 42 -12.18 -1.60 -18.85
C ASN A 42 -12.01 -1.26 -17.36
N LYS A 43 -12.35 -0.03 -16.97
CA LYS A 43 -12.20 0.46 -15.58
C LYS A 43 -13.05 -0.26 -14.53
N THR A 44 -13.99 -1.10 -14.94
CA THR A 44 -14.90 -1.84 -14.04
C THR A 44 -14.75 -3.36 -14.11
N GLU A 45 -14.30 -3.92 -15.23
CA GLU A 45 -14.15 -5.36 -15.34
C GLU A 45 -13.14 -5.77 -16.42
N VAL A 46 -12.59 -6.97 -16.23
CA VAL A 46 -11.89 -7.73 -17.26
C VAL A 46 -12.72 -8.97 -17.56
N THR A 47 -13.04 -9.16 -18.84
CA THR A 47 -13.66 -10.40 -19.35
C THR A 47 -12.59 -11.24 -20.02
N ILE A 48 -12.43 -12.46 -19.53
CA ILE A 48 -11.49 -13.44 -20.06
C ILE A 48 -12.24 -14.66 -20.58
N LYS A 49 -11.91 -15.13 -21.78
CA LYS A 49 -12.50 -16.33 -22.40
C LYS A 49 -11.50 -17.49 -22.32
N PRO A 50 -11.71 -18.48 -21.43
CA PRO A 50 -10.88 -19.68 -21.39
C PRO A 50 -11.06 -20.53 -22.64
N LYS A 51 -10.10 -21.42 -22.91
CA LYS A 51 -10.18 -22.38 -24.04
C LYS A 51 -11.38 -23.32 -23.94
N THR A 52 -11.80 -23.63 -22.71
CA THR A 52 -12.96 -24.48 -22.41
C THR A 52 -13.83 -23.80 -21.36
N GLY A 53 -15.14 -23.75 -21.58
CA GLY A 53 -16.11 -23.13 -20.68
C GLY A 53 -16.48 -21.70 -21.06
N ASP A 54 -17.30 -21.06 -20.23
CA ASP A 54 -17.85 -19.73 -20.48
C ASP A 54 -16.87 -18.59 -20.19
N ALA A 55 -17.17 -17.41 -20.73
CA ALA A 55 -16.41 -16.21 -20.41
C ALA A 55 -16.56 -15.85 -18.93
N VAL A 56 -15.46 -15.51 -18.28
CA VAL A 56 -15.42 -15.14 -16.86
C VAL A 56 -15.24 -13.63 -16.77
N LYS A 57 -16.11 -12.97 -16.01
CA LYS A 57 -16.01 -11.55 -15.67
C LYS A 57 -15.35 -11.39 -14.32
N ILE A 58 -14.28 -10.60 -14.26
CA ILE A 58 -13.52 -10.32 -13.05
C ILE A 58 -13.62 -8.82 -12.79
N PRO A 59 -14.18 -8.40 -11.64
CA PRO A 59 -14.21 -7.00 -11.24
C PRO A 59 -12.81 -6.40 -11.16
N ALA A 60 -12.62 -5.19 -11.66
CA ALA A 60 -11.28 -4.58 -11.69
C ALA A 60 -10.66 -4.33 -10.31
N ASN A 61 -11.47 -4.10 -9.26
CA ASN A 61 -10.98 -4.03 -7.87
C ASN A 61 -10.48 -5.36 -7.31
N ASP A 62 -10.88 -6.49 -7.90
CA ASP A 62 -10.52 -7.85 -7.48
C ASP A 62 -9.41 -8.47 -8.35
N ILE A 63 -8.70 -7.67 -9.14
CA ILE A 63 -7.54 -8.11 -9.92
C ILE A 63 -6.27 -7.87 -9.11
N ALA A 64 -5.47 -8.92 -8.94
CA ALA A 64 -4.14 -8.83 -8.33
C ALA A 64 -3.05 -8.57 -9.38
N ASN A 65 -3.12 -9.27 -10.52
CA ASN A 65 -2.15 -9.17 -11.60
C ASN A 65 -2.77 -9.53 -12.94
N ILE A 66 -2.30 -8.87 -14.00
CA ILE A 66 -2.53 -9.27 -15.39
C ILE A 66 -1.17 -9.59 -16.00
N LYS A 67 -1.04 -10.79 -16.53
CA LYS A 67 0.07 -11.22 -17.37
C LYS A 67 -0.43 -11.30 -18.80
N TRP A 68 0.06 -10.44 -19.67
CA TRP A 68 -0.32 -10.43 -21.08
C TRP A 68 0.41 -11.52 -21.86
N GLU A 69 -0.24 -12.02 -22.90
CA GLU A 69 0.40 -12.89 -23.88
C GLU A 69 1.66 -12.22 -24.47
N GLY A 70 2.74 -12.98 -24.55
CA GLY A 70 4.02 -12.51 -25.08
C GLY A 70 4.78 -11.53 -24.18
N GLU A 71 4.27 -11.20 -22.98
CA GLU A 71 5.00 -10.30 -22.09
C GLU A 71 6.32 -10.92 -21.58
N PRO A 72 7.44 -10.16 -21.54
CA PRO A 72 8.73 -10.70 -21.11
C PRO A 72 8.70 -11.21 -19.66
N ALA A 73 9.35 -12.35 -19.40
CA ALA A 73 9.38 -12.96 -18.06
C ALA A 73 9.91 -12.04 -16.96
N LYS A 74 10.81 -11.11 -17.30
CA LYS A 74 11.35 -10.10 -16.38
C LYS A 74 10.30 -9.14 -15.80
N LEU A 75 9.12 -9.02 -16.42
CA LEU A 75 8.03 -8.22 -15.84
C LEU A 75 7.48 -8.80 -14.55
N ASN A 76 7.48 -10.12 -14.38
CA ASN A 76 7.08 -10.72 -13.10
C ASN A 76 8.10 -10.41 -12.00
N ILE A 77 9.39 -10.33 -12.37
CA ILE A 77 10.44 -9.92 -11.43
C ILE A 77 10.24 -8.45 -11.04
N ALA A 78 9.97 -7.57 -11.99
CA ALA A 78 9.71 -6.16 -11.75
C ALA A 78 8.49 -5.92 -10.83
N LYS A 79 7.39 -6.66 -11.05
CA LYS A 79 6.21 -6.63 -10.16
C LYS A 79 6.58 -7.07 -8.74
N GLY A 80 7.35 -8.15 -8.60
CA GLY A 80 7.85 -8.60 -7.30
C GLY A 80 8.87 -7.64 -6.66
N ASP A 81 9.65 -6.89 -7.45
CA ASP A 81 10.52 -5.81 -6.96
C ASP A 81 9.68 -4.62 -6.45
N GLU A 82 8.65 -4.21 -7.19
CA GLU A 82 7.71 -3.18 -6.77
C GLU A 82 7.02 -3.55 -5.44
N ASP A 83 6.53 -4.79 -5.31
CA ASP A 83 5.88 -5.29 -4.09
C ASP A 83 6.83 -5.34 -2.88
N ARG A 84 8.14 -5.46 -3.12
CA ARG A 84 9.17 -5.41 -2.07
C ARG A 84 9.68 -3.99 -1.79
N GLY A 85 9.16 -2.97 -2.48
CA GLY A 85 9.60 -1.59 -2.34
C GLY A 85 10.91 -1.27 -3.08
N ASN A 86 11.39 -2.16 -3.96
CA ASN A 86 12.54 -1.91 -4.83
C ASN A 86 12.12 -1.09 -6.06
N PHE A 87 11.56 0.09 -5.82
CA PHE A 87 10.89 0.88 -6.87
C PHE A 87 11.81 1.22 -8.04
N GLU A 88 13.06 1.59 -7.80
CA GLU A 88 14.01 1.91 -8.88
C GLU A 88 14.26 0.72 -9.80
N LYS A 89 14.48 -0.49 -9.24
CA LYS A 89 14.67 -1.71 -10.05
C LYS A 89 13.43 -2.08 -10.87
N ALA A 90 12.26 -1.90 -10.27
CA ALA A 90 10.99 -2.11 -10.96
C ALA A 90 10.82 -1.11 -12.11
N LEU A 91 11.07 0.18 -11.85
CA LEU A 91 10.98 1.25 -12.84
C LEU A 91 11.97 1.05 -13.99
N ASP A 92 13.21 0.67 -13.72
CA ASP A 92 14.21 0.36 -14.74
C ASP A 92 13.68 -0.72 -15.69
N THR A 93 13.18 -1.83 -15.13
CA THR A 93 12.65 -2.95 -15.92
C THR A 93 11.40 -2.56 -16.70
N TYR A 94 10.46 -1.84 -16.07
CA TYR A 94 9.24 -1.39 -16.73
C TYR A 94 9.56 -0.44 -17.89
N ASN A 95 10.45 0.54 -17.69
CA ASN A 95 10.87 1.47 -18.72
C ASN A 95 11.63 0.78 -19.85
N GLU A 96 12.45 -0.23 -19.54
CA GLU A 96 13.15 -1.03 -20.54
C GLU A 96 12.15 -1.76 -21.44
N VAL A 97 11.18 -2.48 -20.87
CA VAL A 97 10.15 -3.20 -21.65
C VAL A 97 9.23 -2.24 -22.40
N HIS A 98 8.92 -1.08 -21.80
CA HIS A 98 8.02 -0.10 -22.39
C HIS A 98 8.51 0.46 -23.74
N LYS A 99 9.82 0.47 -24.01
CA LYS A 99 10.39 0.94 -25.28
C LYS A 99 9.87 0.17 -26.50
N ASP A 100 9.75 -1.15 -26.35
CA ASP A 100 9.35 -2.06 -27.43
C ASP A 100 7.90 -2.53 -27.29
N ALA A 101 7.25 -2.22 -26.16
CA ALA A 101 5.86 -2.57 -25.93
C ALA A 101 4.91 -1.79 -26.86
N SER A 102 3.81 -2.44 -27.23
CA SER A 102 2.73 -1.85 -28.01
C SER A 102 1.36 -2.28 -27.49
N GLY A 103 0.29 -1.63 -27.97
CA GLY A 103 -1.09 -1.98 -27.64
C GLY A 103 -1.39 -2.03 -26.14
N LYS A 104 -2.13 -3.05 -25.71
CA LYS A 104 -2.58 -3.24 -24.32
C LYS A 104 -1.43 -3.33 -23.32
N LEU A 105 -0.34 -4.01 -23.70
CA LEU A 105 0.84 -4.13 -22.83
C LEU A 105 1.50 -2.77 -22.58
N LYS A 106 1.59 -1.91 -23.59
CA LYS A 106 2.16 -0.56 -23.43
C LYS A 106 1.35 0.27 -22.45
N THR A 107 0.03 0.30 -22.61
CA THR A 107 -0.86 1.02 -21.69
C THR A 107 -0.82 0.45 -20.27
N TYR A 108 -0.71 -0.88 -20.14
CA TYR A 108 -0.53 -1.52 -18.84
C TYR A 108 0.80 -1.14 -18.18
N LEU A 109 1.88 -1.02 -18.95
CA LEU A 109 3.17 -0.54 -18.45
C LEU A 109 3.12 0.94 -18.05
N ASP A 110 2.40 1.79 -18.79
CA ASP A 110 2.18 3.18 -18.37
C ASP A 110 1.52 3.28 -16.99
N PHE A 111 0.54 2.40 -16.72
CA PHE A 111 -0.08 2.27 -15.41
C PHE A 111 0.93 1.80 -14.34
N LEU A 112 1.67 0.71 -14.61
CA LEU A 112 2.64 0.17 -13.65
C LEU A 112 3.74 1.19 -13.30
N ILE A 113 4.23 1.93 -14.29
CA ILE A 113 5.21 3.01 -14.08
C ILE A 113 4.61 4.11 -13.22
N ALA A 114 3.42 4.63 -13.57
CA ALA A 114 2.77 5.69 -12.81
C ALA A 114 2.49 5.28 -11.36
N ARG A 115 1.99 4.06 -11.14
CA ARG A 115 1.76 3.48 -9.82
C ARG A 115 3.05 3.33 -9.01
N THR A 116 4.12 2.84 -9.64
CA THR A 116 5.41 2.64 -8.96
C THR A 116 6.02 3.97 -8.56
N MET A 117 5.97 4.98 -9.44
CA MET A 117 6.38 6.34 -9.10
C MET A 117 5.55 6.92 -7.96
N ALA A 118 4.24 6.67 -7.93
CA ALA A 118 3.39 7.10 -6.84
C ALA A 118 3.76 6.45 -5.50
N LYS A 119 3.98 5.13 -5.49
CA LYS A 119 4.44 4.40 -4.29
C LYS A 119 5.78 4.95 -3.79
N GLN A 120 6.74 5.18 -4.70
CA GLN A 120 8.04 5.76 -4.37
C GLN A 120 7.89 7.17 -3.77
N ALA A 121 7.06 8.02 -4.37
CA ALA A 121 6.89 9.40 -3.91
C ALA A 121 6.13 9.54 -2.58
N LEU A 122 5.35 8.52 -2.19
CA LEU A 122 4.74 8.45 -0.87
C LEU A 122 5.74 8.05 0.24
N GLU A 123 6.93 7.56 -0.13
CA GLU A 123 8.05 7.31 0.78
C GLU A 123 9.14 8.40 0.71
N ASP A 124 9.20 9.16 -0.39
CA ASP A 124 10.18 10.22 -0.64
C ASP A 124 9.51 11.44 -1.28
N ASP A 125 9.29 12.48 -0.47
CA ASP A 125 8.64 13.72 -0.88
C ASP A 125 9.31 14.39 -2.09
N SER A 126 10.62 14.16 -2.31
CA SER A 126 11.36 14.75 -3.43
C SER A 126 10.88 14.27 -4.79
N LYS A 127 10.11 13.17 -4.84
CA LYS A 127 9.58 12.55 -6.06
C LYS A 127 8.11 12.92 -6.34
N LEU A 128 7.46 13.68 -5.45
CA LEU A 128 6.02 13.97 -5.53
C LEU A 128 5.61 14.67 -6.84
N ASP A 129 6.39 15.64 -7.32
CA ASP A 129 6.05 16.40 -8.52
C ASP A 129 6.01 15.53 -9.78
N ASP A 130 7.03 14.69 -9.95
CA ASP A 130 7.14 13.79 -11.10
C ASP A 130 6.06 12.69 -11.05
N ALA A 131 5.79 12.14 -9.87
CA ALA A 131 4.74 11.14 -9.68
C ALA A 131 3.35 11.69 -9.98
N VAL A 132 3.01 12.90 -9.51
CA VAL A 132 1.74 13.56 -9.83
C VAL A 132 1.61 13.76 -11.33
N LYS A 133 2.63 14.34 -11.98
CA LYS A 133 2.61 14.58 -13.42
C LYS A 133 2.40 13.29 -14.23
N LYS A 134 3.08 12.20 -13.85
CA LYS A 134 2.93 10.90 -14.53
C LYS A 134 1.54 10.30 -14.31
N MET A 135 1.01 10.38 -13.09
CA MET A 135 -0.31 9.85 -12.75
C MET A 135 -1.45 10.62 -13.45
N GLU A 136 -1.36 11.95 -13.52
CA GLU A 136 -2.32 12.78 -14.25
C GLU A 136 -2.30 12.48 -15.75
N ALA A 137 -1.11 12.37 -16.34
CA ALA A 137 -0.97 12.01 -17.75
C ALA A 137 -1.59 10.64 -18.04
N PHE A 138 -1.36 9.67 -17.16
CA PHE A 138 -1.95 8.34 -17.26
C PHE A 138 -3.48 8.39 -17.20
N LEU A 139 -4.06 9.02 -16.19
CA LEU A 139 -5.51 9.13 -16.01
C LEU A 139 -6.20 9.87 -17.17
N LYS A 140 -5.55 10.92 -17.70
CA LYS A 140 -6.07 11.69 -18.84
C LYS A 140 -6.10 10.86 -20.13
N ALA A 141 -5.06 10.07 -20.38
CA ALA A 141 -4.94 9.27 -21.59
C ALA A 141 -5.74 7.96 -21.53
N ASN A 142 -6.01 7.43 -20.32
CA ASN A 142 -6.46 6.05 -20.13
C ASN A 142 -7.70 5.95 -19.22
N ALA A 143 -8.74 6.74 -19.49
CA ALA A 143 -9.95 6.82 -18.67
C ALA A 143 -10.72 5.50 -18.52
N GLU A 144 -10.58 4.58 -19.47
CA GLU A 144 -11.19 3.25 -19.44
C GLU A 144 -10.23 2.16 -18.98
N HIS A 145 -9.03 2.47 -18.50
CA HIS A 145 -8.09 1.43 -18.07
C HIS A 145 -8.53 0.74 -16.78
N VAL A 146 -8.22 -0.55 -16.65
CA VAL A 146 -8.53 -1.38 -15.48
C VAL A 146 -8.05 -0.78 -14.16
N GLY A 147 -6.88 -0.14 -14.18
CA GLY A 147 -6.29 0.55 -13.03
C GLY A 147 -6.77 2.00 -12.81
N TYR A 148 -7.83 2.46 -13.48
CA TYR A 148 -8.28 3.86 -13.41
C TYR A 148 -8.62 4.30 -11.98
N TYR A 149 -9.46 3.53 -11.27
CA TYR A 149 -9.87 3.91 -9.92
C TYR A 149 -8.72 3.75 -8.90
N GLU A 150 -7.86 2.74 -9.05
CA GLU A 150 -6.63 2.62 -8.26
C GLU A 150 -5.73 3.85 -8.47
N SER A 151 -5.61 4.33 -9.70
CA SER A 151 -4.86 5.53 -10.06
C SER A 151 -5.47 6.81 -9.45
N GLN A 152 -6.80 6.91 -9.37
CA GLN A 152 -7.48 7.99 -8.65
C GLN A 152 -7.12 7.99 -7.16
N SER A 153 -7.05 6.80 -6.53
CA SER A 153 -6.59 6.68 -5.14
C SER A 153 -5.18 7.20 -4.95
N TYR A 154 -4.24 6.77 -5.79
CA TYR A 154 -2.85 7.26 -5.73
C TYR A 154 -2.74 8.75 -6.00
N LEU A 155 -3.45 9.27 -7.00
CA LEU A 155 -3.43 10.70 -7.31
C LEU A 155 -3.91 11.54 -6.13
N GLY A 156 -4.97 11.11 -5.45
CA GLY A 156 -5.46 11.79 -4.25
C GLY A 156 -4.46 11.75 -3.10
N GLN A 157 -3.81 10.61 -2.88
CA GLN A 157 -2.75 10.47 -1.86
C GLN A 157 -1.56 11.37 -2.14
N LEU A 158 -1.10 11.43 -3.40
CA LEU A 158 0.00 12.30 -3.83
C LEU A 158 -0.34 13.77 -3.63
N TYR A 159 -1.54 14.19 -4.03
CA TYR A 159 -1.98 15.58 -3.81
C TYR A 159 -2.12 15.93 -2.33
N SER A 160 -2.61 14.99 -1.52
CA SER A 160 -2.69 15.15 -0.06
C SER A 160 -1.30 15.27 0.57
N ALA A 161 -0.31 14.50 0.09
CA ALA A 161 1.08 14.62 0.53
C ALA A 161 1.70 15.98 0.14
N LYS A 162 1.36 16.51 -1.04
CA LYS A 162 1.77 17.85 -1.49
C LYS A 162 1.05 19.01 -0.78
N GLY A 163 0.00 18.73 0.00
CA GLY A 163 -0.86 19.74 0.61
C GLY A 163 -1.85 20.41 -0.35
N ASP A 164 -2.00 19.92 -1.59
CA ASP A 164 -3.04 20.38 -2.53
C ASP A 164 -4.34 19.62 -2.23
N PHE A 165 -4.96 19.97 -1.10
CA PHE A 165 -6.14 19.27 -0.59
C PHE A 165 -7.36 19.40 -1.50
N ALA A 166 -7.46 20.48 -2.29
CA ALA A 166 -8.56 20.65 -3.24
C ALA A 166 -8.49 19.61 -4.38
N LYS A 167 -7.31 19.39 -4.96
CA LYS A 167 -7.13 18.35 -5.97
C LYS A 167 -7.17 16.95 -5.38
N ALA A 168 -6.66 16.76 -4.15
CA ALA A 168 -6.77 15.49 -3.45
C ALA A 168 -8.23 15.08 -3.27
N GLN A 169 -9.08 16.01 -2.81
CA GLN A 169 -10.52 15.82 -2.68
C GLN A 169 -11.17 15.40 -4.01
N THR A 170 -10.83 16.10 -5.10
CA THR A 170 -11.36 15.78 -6.44
C THR A 170 -10.99 14.36 -6.89
N ALA A 171 -9.76 13.93 -6.63
CA ALA A 171 -9.31 12.58 -6.98
C ALA A 171 -10.01 11.50 -6.11
N PHE A 172 -10.18 11.74 -4.81
CA PHE A 172 -10.94 10.83 -3.94
C PHE A 172 -12.41 10.75 -4.30
N GLU A 173 -13.04 11.85 -4.73
CA GLU A 173 -14.39 11.81 -5.32
C GLU A 173 -14.42 10.98 -6.61
N GLY A 174 -13.36 11.05 -7.42
CA GLY A 174 -13.16 10.17 -8.57
C GLY A 174 -13.12 8.69 -8.19
N LEU A 175 -12.40 8.33 -7.13
CA LEU A 175 -12.39 6.99 -6.56
C LEU A 175 -13.77 6.57 -6.03
N GLY A 176 -14.49 7.47 -5.36
CA GLY A 176 -15.82 7.23 -4.80
C GLY A 176 -16.91 6.95 -5.86
N LYS A 177 -16.65 7.26 -7.14
CA LYS A 177 -17.52 6.89 -8.27
C LYS A 177 -17.34 5.45 -8.73
N ALA A 178 -16.44 4.68 -8.11
CA ALA A 178 -16.29 3.27 -8.39
C ALA A 178 -17.57 2.50 -8.02
N PRO A 179 -17.93 1.45 -8.77
CA PRO A 179 -19.15 0.68 -8.50
C PRO A 179 -19.02 -0.24 -7.28
N TRP A 180 -17.81 -0.39 -6.71
CA TRP A 180 -17.55 -1.29 -5.59
C TRP A 180 -17.50 -0.57 -4.25
N LYS A 181 -18.08 -1.21 -3.24
CA LYS A 181 -18.24 -0.64 -1.92
C LYS A 181 -16.91 -0.45 -1.19
N ASP A 182 -15.97 -1.38 -1.35
CA ASP A 182 -14.62 -1.24 -0.78
C ASP A 182 -13.92 0.02 -1.27
N PHE A 183 -14.04 0.36 -2.57
CA PHE A 183 -13.47 1.60 -3.12
C PHE A 183 -14.21 2.85 -2.64
N GLN A 184 -15.53 2.78 -2.47
CA GLN A 184 -16.31 3.88 -1.89
C GLN A 184 -15.93 4.14 -0.43
N ILE A 185 -15.72 3.08 0.36
CA ILE A 185 -15.22 3.20 1.74
C ILE A 185 -13.80 3.76 1.73
N ALA A 186 -12.92 3.24 0.85
CA ALA A 186 -11.53 3.72 0.73
C ALA A 186 -11.46 5.21 0.39
N ALA A 187 -12.34 5.71 -0.49
CA ALA A 187 -12.44 7.14 -0.80
C ALA A 187 -12.78 7.97 0.45
N LYS A 188 -13.75 7.53 1.25
CA LYS A 188 -14.11 8.22 2.50
C LYS A 188 -12.98 8.15 3.52
N VAL A 189 -12.32 7.00 3.68
CA VAL A 189 -11.14 6.85 4.56
C VAL A 189 -10.05 7.83 4.15
N ALA A 190 -9.74 7.92 2.85
CA ALA A 190 -8.73 8.83 2.34
C ALA A 190 -9.11 10.31 2.55
N ALA A 191 -10.38 10.66 2.33
CA ALA A 191 -10.90 12.00 2.63
C ALA A 191 -10.82 12.34 4.13
N GLY A 192 -11.14 11.40 5.02
CA GLY A 192 -11.00 11.56 6.47
C GLY A 192 -9.54 11.78 6.89
N ARG A 193 -8.60 11.00 6.32
CA ARG A 193 -7.15 11.19 6.55
C ARG A 193 -6.68 12.56 6.06
N MET A 194 -7.17 13.01 4.91
CA MET A 194 -6.89 14.33 4.37
C MET A 194 -7.43 15.46 5.26
N GLN A 195 -8.63 15.30 5.83
CA GLN A 195 -9.20 16.25 6.78
C GLN A 195 -8.40 16.30 8.09
N LEU A 196 -7.92 15.15 8.59
CA LEU A 196 -7.01 15.11 9.74
C LEU A 196 -5.71 15.87 9.48
N LYS A 197 -5.12 15.73 8.29
CA LYS A 197 -3.93 16.50 7.90
C LYS A 197 -4.18 18.01 7.87
N GLN A 198 -5.41 18.43 7.59
CA GLN A 198 -5.86 19.83 7.65
C GLN A 198 -6.25 20.28 9.07
N ASN A 199 -6.04 19.45 10.09
CA ASN A 199 -6.46 19.68 11.47
C ASN A 199 -7.99 19.83 11.64
N ASN A 200 -8.79 19.42 10.65
CA ASN A 200 -10.25 19.35 10.75
C ASN A 200 -10.67 18.03 11.42
N ILE A 201 -10.44 17.96 12.72
CA ILE A 201 -10.61 16.72 13.50
C ILE A 201 -12.08 16.30 13.58
N GLU A 202 -13.01 17.25 13.77
CA GLU A 202 -14.45 16.95 13.83
C GLU A 202 -14.99 16.46 12.50
N GLY A 203 -14.62 17.12 11.39
CA GLY A 203 -14.99 16.69 10.04
C GLY A 203 -14.45 15.29 9.74
N ALA A 204 -13.18 15.04 10.06
CA ALA A 204 -12.56 13.74 9.87
C ALA A 204 -13.27 12.64 10.68
N ALA A 205 -13.59 12.90 11.95
CA ALA A 205 -14.31 11.94 12.80
C ALA A 205 -15.65 11.53 12.18
N LYS A 206 -16.42 12.50 11.66
CA LYS A 206 -17.68 12.23 10.96
C LYS A 206 -17.46 11.42 9.69
N THR A 207 -16.49 11.79 8.86
CA THR A 207 -16.20 11.07 7.61
C THR A 207 -15.74 9.64 7.86
N PHE A 208 -14.93 9.39 8.89
CA PHE A 208 -14.55 8.03 9.29
C PHE A 208 -15.72 7.24 9.86
N GLU A 209 -16.60 7.86 10.63
CA GLU A 209 -17.81 7.21 11.13
C GLU A 209 -18.73 6.78 9.99
N GLU A 210 -18.93 7.65 8.99
CA GLU A 210 -19.67 7.29 7.78
C GLU A 210 -19.00 6.17 6.97
N ALA A 211 -17.66 6.13 6.92
CA ALA A 211 -16.91 5.07 6.25
C ALA A 211 -16.96 3.74 7.00
N ALA A 212 -16.96 3.78 8.33
CA ALA A 212 -17.05 2.59 9.18
C ALA A 212 -18.47 2.03 9.23
N SER A 213 -19.49 2.85 8.92
CA SER A 213 -20.90 2.47 8.97
C SER A 213 -21.31 1.48 7.86
N GLY A 214 -22.39 0.73 8.12
CA GLY A 214 -23.00 -0.21 7.16
C GLY A 214 -22.44 -1.64 7.23
N ASN A 215 -23.01 -2.53 6.41
CA ASN A 215 -22.58 -3.94 6.33
C ASN A 215 -21.23 -4.08 5.57
N ALA A 216 -20.37 -5.03 5.94
CA ALA A 216 -19.24 -5.45 5.07
C ALA A 216 -19.36 -6.94 4.86
N GLU A 217 -19.49 -7.34 3.61
CA GLU A 217 -19.73 -8.73 3.23
C GLU A 217 -18.43 -9.38 2.77
N THR A 218 -17.65 -8.64 1.99
CA THR A 218 -16.35 -9.09 1.48
C THR A 218 -15.22 -8.76 2.45
N ASP A 219 -14.13 -9.52 2.39
CA ASP A 219 -12.96 -9.25 3.23
C ASP A 219 -12.32 -7.89 2.90
N ALA A 220 -12.34 -7.49 1.62
CA ALA A 220 -11.93 -6.14 1.20
C ALA A 220 -12.77 -5.04 1.88
N GLU A 221 -14.09 -5.19 1.97
CA GLU A 221 -14.93 -4.22 2.69
C GLU A 221 -14.66 -4.20 4.19
N LYS A 222 -14.39 -5.35 4.81
CA LYS A 222 -14.03 -5.44 6.23
C LYS A 222 -12.70 -4.74 6.51
N ALA A 223 -11.70 -4.97 5.65
CA ALA A 223 -10.41 -4.29 5.71
C ALA A 223 -10.57 -2.76 5.65
N ARG A 224 -11.36 -2.26 4.68
CA ARG A 224 -11.63 -0.82 4.54
C ARG A 224 -12.41 -0.23 5.72
N ARG A 225 -13.31 -1.00 6.33
CA ARG A 225 -13.97 -0.60 7.58
C ARG A 225 -12.97 -0.51 8.73
N ALA A 226 -12.08 -1.49 8.89
CA ALA A 226 -11.07 -1.46 9.93
C ALA A 226 -10.15 -0.23 9.79
N GLU A 227 -9.75 0.10 8.56
CA GLU A 227 -9.01 1.35 8.27
C GLU A 227 -9.79 2.61 8.71
N ALA A 228 -11.11 2.65 8.48
CA ALA A 228 -11.94 3.75 8.93
C ALA A 228 -12.01 3.84 10.45
N GLN A 229 -12.11 2.71 11.15
CA GLN A 229 -12.11 2.66 12.61
C GLN A 229 -10.77 3.13 13.20
N VAL A 230 -9.64 2.77 12.59
CA VAL A 230 -8.32 3.31 12.97
C VAL A 230 -8.28 4.83 12.77
N GLY A 231 -8.85 5.34 11.67
CA GLY A 231 -9.01 6.78 11.46
C GLY A 231 -9.84 7.47 12.55
N LYS A 232 -10.97 6.86 12.96
CA LYS A 232 -11.78 7.35 14.08
C LYS A 232 -11.00 7.34 15.39
N ALA A 233 -10.22 6.29 15.65
CA ALA A 233 -9.33 6.24 16.82
C ALA A 233 -8.29 7.37 16.78
N ALA A 234 -7.67 7.64 15.63
CA ALA A 234 -6.74 8.76 15.47
C ALA A 234 -7.40 10.11 15.80
N CYS A 235 -8.67 10.32 15.39
CA CYS A 235 -9.43 11.50 15.78
C CYS A 235 -9.61 11.59 17.30
N LEU A 236 -9.92 10.49 17.99
CA LEU A 236 -10.06 10.45 19.44
C LEU A 236 -8.73 10.79 20.15
N VAL A 237 -7.61 10.26 19.66
CA VAL A 237 -6.27 10.59 20.15
C VAL A 237 -6.00 12.09 20.03
N LYS A 238 -6.29 12.69 18.87
CA LYS A 238 -6.13 14.14 18.65
C LYS A 238 -7.06 15.01 19.51
N GLN A 239 -8.20 14.46 19.95
CA GLN A 239 -9.13 15.11 20.88
C GLN A 239 -8.76 14.87 22.36
N SER A 240 -7.63 14.24 22.64
CA SER A 240 -7.21 13.81 23.99
C SER A 240 -8.19 12.86 24.68
N LYS A 241 -9.08 12.20 23.93
CA LYS A 241 -10.04 11.19 24.43
C LYS A 241 -9.37 9.81 24.46
N HIS A 242 -8.26 9.70 25.17
CA HIS A 242 -7.38 8.54 25.12
C HIS A 242 -8.02 7.25 25.63
N GLU A 243 -8.93 7.33 26.59
CA GLU A 243 -9.63 6.14 27.13
C GLU A 243 -10.61 5.54 26.13
N ASP A 244 -11.35 6.38 25.42
CA ASP A 244 -12.26 5.94 24.35
C ASP A 244 -11.48 5.46 23.12
N ALA A 245 -10.36 6.12 22.80
CA ALA A 245 -9.45 5.67 21.75
C ALA A 245 -8.91 4.26 22.05
N LEU A 246 -8.42 4.01 23.26
CA LEU A 246 -7.90 2.69 23.67
C LEU A 246 -8.96 1.60 23.55
N LYS A 247 -10.20 1.83 24.02
CA LYS A 247 -11.29 0.85 23.88
C LYS A 247 -11.53 0.49 22.42
N LEU A 248 -11.61 1.50 21.54
CA LEU A 248 -11.82 1.29 20.11
C LEU A 248 -10.62 0.58 19.46
N ILE A 249 -9.39 0.94 19.81
CA ILE A 249 -8.16 0.31 19.31
C ILE A 249 -8.11 -1.17 19.71
N ASP A 250 -8.45 -1.49 20.95
CA ASP A 250 -8.49 -2.88 21.43
C ASP A 250 -9.54 -3.71 20.67
N GLU A 251 -10.69 -3.12 20.33
CA GLU A 251 -11.69 -3.77 19.47
C GLU A 251 -11.17 -4.00 18.05
N ILE A 252 -10.51 -3.01 17.45
CA ILE A 252 -9.90 -3.12 16.12
C ILE A 252 -8.87 -4.24 16.10
N ILE A 253 -7.93 -4.26 17.04
CA ILE A 253 -6.84 -5.26 17.11
C ILE A 253 -7.41 -6.67 17.26
N LYS A 254 -8.50 -6.84 18.03
CA LYS A 254 -9.14 -8.16 18.20
C LYS A 254 -9.91 -8.63 16.96
N ALA A 255 -10.47 -7.70 16.19
CA ALA A 255 -11.34 -8.00 15.06
C ALA A 255 -10.63 -8.03 13.69
N THR A 256 -9.40 -7.49 13.61
CA THR A 256 -8.67 -7.31 12.35
C THR A 256 -7.63 -8.42 12.17
N SER A 257 -7.55 -8.99 10.96
CA SER A 257 -6.53 -10.00 10.63
C SER A 257 -5.12 -9.39 10.68
N THR A 258 -4.13 -10.17 11.07
CA THR A 258 -2.72 -9.76 10.98
C THR A 258 -2.24 -9.56 9.53
N ASP A 259 -2.97 -10.10 8.55
CA ASP A 259 -2.72 -9.85 7.13
C ASP A 259 -3.02 -8.38 6.74
N GLU A 260 -3.86 -7.69 7.50
CA GLU A 260 -4.10 -6.24 7.38
C GLU A 260 -2.99 -5.44 8.08
N ALA A 261 -1.75 -5.70 7.69
CA ALA A 261 -0.54 -5.26 8.38
C ALA A 261 -0.49 -3.74 8.60
N THR A 262 -0.82 -2.93 7.58
CA THR A 262 -0.86 -1.47 7.70
C THR A 262 -1.85 -1.01 8.76
N THR A 263 -3.07 -1.57 8.78
CA THR A 263 -4.13 -1.21 9.73
C THR A 263 -3.71 -1.56 11.15
N MET A 264 -3.14 -2.76 11.35
CA MET A 264 -2.65 -3.22 12.64
C MET A 264 -1.48 -2.39 13.15
N ALA A 265 -0.50 -2.09 12.29
CA ALA A 265 0.66 -1.27 12.63
C ALA A 265 0.23 0.12 13.11
N LEU A 266 -0.68 0.78 12.39
CA LEU A 266 -1.22 2.09 12.78
C LEU A 266 -2.02 2.02 14.08
N ALA A 267 -2.79 0.95 14.31
CA ALA A 267 -3.53 0.76 15.56
C ALA A 267 -2.58 0.67 16.77
N TYR A 268 -1.48 -0.07 16.67
CA TYR A 268 -0.47 -0.16 17.73
C TYR A 268 0.28 1.15 17.98
N VAL A 269 0.58 1.93 16.93
CA VAL A 269 1.13 3.28 17.09
C VAL A 269 0.17 4.16 17.91
N LEU A 270 -1.11 4.21 17.53
CA LEU A 270 -2.11 5.00 18.25
C LEU A 270 -2.32 4.51 19.69
N GLN A 271 -2.20 3.21 19.93
CA GLN A 271 -2.26 2.63 21.28
C GLN A 271 -1.10 3.15 22.13
N GLY A 272 0.11 3.15 21.57
CA GLY A 272 1.30 3.72 22.18
C GLY A 272 1.13 5.20 22.49
N ASP A 273 0.58 5.98 21.55
CA ASP A 273 0.32 7.42 21.73
C ASP A 273 -0.61 7.67 22.92
N CYS A 274 -1.68 6.88 23.05
CA CYS A 274 -2.61 6.97 24.17
C CYS A 274 -1.93 6.67 25.50
N TYR A 275 -1.13 5.60 25.58
CA TYR A 275 -0.41 5.26 26.81
C TYR A 275 0.66 6.29 27.15
N GLN A 276 1.38 6.81 26.16
CA GLN A 276 2.39 7.85 26.35
C GLN A 276 1.74 9.13 26.90
N ALA A 277 0.61 9.56 26.33
CA ALA A 277 -0.14 10.73 26.80
C ALA A 277 -0.66 10.55 28.24
N GLN A 278 -0.97 9.32 28.65
CA GLN A 278 -1.36 8.98 30.03
C GLN A 278 -0.17 8.75 30.98
N SER A 279 1.06 9.04 30.55
CA SER A 279 2.30 8.76 31.32
C SER A 279 2.53 7.28 31.66
N LYS A 280 1.86 6.35 30.98
CA LYS A 280 2.02 4.89 31.12
C LYS A 280 3.15 4.41 30.23
N MET A 281 4.38 4.85 30.53
CA MET A 281 5.53 4.68 29.63
C MET A 281 5.86 3.22 29.29
N LYS A 282 5.68 2.29 30.24
CA LYS A 282 5.93 0.85 29.99
C LYS A 282 4.93 0.28 28.99
N ASP A 283 3.66 0.61 29.13
CA ASP A 283 2.60 0.17 28.21
C ASP A 283 2.78 0.80 26.83
N ALA A 284 3.21 2.07 26.78
CA ALA A 284 3.53 2.76 25.53
C ALA A 284 4.68 2.04 24.79
N VAL A 285 5.78 1.72 25.47
CA VAL A 285 6.89 0.96 24.88
C VAL A 285 6.40 -0.37 24.32
N LEU A 286 5.61 -1.13 25.08
CA LEU A 286 5.09 -2.41 24.62
C LEU A 286 4.23 -2.25 23.36
N ALA A 287 3.34 -1.26 23.32
CA ALA A 287 2.51 -1.00 22.16
C ALA A 287 3.35 -0.66 20.92
N TYR A 288 4.29 0.28 21.01
CA TYR A 288 5.14 0.63 19.87
C TYR A 288 6.03 -0.52 19.40
N LEU A 289 6.47 -1.42 20.30
CA LEU A 289 7.33 -2.55 19.96
C LEU A 289 6.64 -3.60 19.07
N HIS A 290 5.30 -3.64 19.05
CA HIS A 290 4.57 -4.54 18.16
C HIS A 290 4.85 -4.23 16.68
N VAL A 291 5.10 -2.97 16.33
CA VAL A 291 5.31 -2.55 14.94
C VAL A 291 6.63 -3.09 14.35
N PRO A 292 7.82 -2.80 14.91
CA PRO A 292 9.08 -3.34 14.38
C PRO A 292 9.13 -4.88 14.42
N ILE A 293 8.42 -5.52 15.35
CA ILE A 293 8.46 -6.98 15.52
C ILE A 293 7.50 -7.69 14.56
N LEU A 294 6.24 -7.24 14.47
CA LEU A 294 5.20 -7.92 13.71
C LEU A 294 5.00 -7.34 12.32
N PHE A 295 5.27 -6.05 12.13
CA PHE A 295 4.98 -5.31 10.91
C PHE A 295 6.20 -4.52 10.37
N PRO A 296 7.43 -5.09 10.32
CA PRO A 296 8.63 -4.35 9.90
C PRO A 296 8.59 -3.85 8.45
N LYS A 297 7.71 -4.43 7.62
CA LYS A 297 7.50 -4.02 6.23
C LYS A 297 6.66 -2.75 6.10
N GLU A 298 5.90 -2.38 7.13
CA GLU A 298 5.07 -1.18 7.15
C GLU A 298 5.94 0.05 7.47
N LYS A 299 6.75 0.46 6.48
CA LYS A 299 7.83 1.45 6.66
C LYS A 299 7.39 2.75 7.36
N ALA A 300 6.23 3.29 6.99
CA ALA A 300 5.73 4.53 7.58
C ALA A 300 5.44 4.39 9.08
N ALA A 301 4.68 3.37 9.48
CA ALA A 301 4.37 3.09 10.87
C ALA A 301 5.61 2.63 11.65
N HIS A 302 6.52 1.90 11.01
CA HIS A 302 7.77 1.47 11.62
C HIS A 302 8.67 2.67 11.96
N ALA A 303 8.83 3.62 11.03
CA ALA A 303 9.58 4.85 11.28
C ALA A 303 8.98 5.66 12.45
N GLU A 304 7.64 5.78 12.50
CA GLU A 304 6.93 6.44 13.59
C GLU A 304 7.17 5.74 14.94
N ALA A 305 6.97 4.42 14.99
CA ALA A 305 7.16 3.63 16.20
C ALA A 305 8.61 3.74 16.72
N LEU A 306 9.61 3.69 15.85
CA LEU A 306 11.03 3.87 16.22
C LEU A 306 11.30 5.26 16.81
N PHE A 307 10.72 6.32 16.24
CA PHE A 307 10.83 7.67 16.78
C PHE A 307 10.27 7.76 18.21
N HIS A 308 9.09 7.18 18.43
CA HIS A 308 8.48 7.16 19.75
C HIS A 308 9.26 6.30 20.75
N LEU A 309 9.72 5.11 20.33
CA LEU A 309 10.57 4.21 21.12
C LEU A 309 11.87 4.89 21.54
N HIS A 310 12.52 5.62 20.64
CA HIS A 310 13.70 6.43 20.97
C HIS A 310 13.40 7.41 22.11
N LYS A 311 12.32 8.18 21.98
CA LYS A 311 11.94 9.23 22.94
C LYS A 311 11.63 8.69 24.34
N ILE A 312 10.91 7.58 24.42
CA ILE A 312 10.42 7.07 25.71
C ILE A 312 11.34 6.04 26.36
N SER A 313 12.15 5.29 25.60
CA SER A 313 13.05 4.27 26.16
C SER A 313 14.10 4.89 27.07
N GLY A 314 14.63 6.07 26.72
CA GLY A 314 15.55 6.81 27.58
C GLY A 314 14.92 7.23 28.92
N GLN A 315 13.62 7.59 28.90
CA GLN A 315 12.90 8.02 30.11
C GLN A 315 12.64 6.88 31.11
N ILE A 316 12.63 5.64 30.65
CA ILE A 316 12.43 4.45 31.49
C ILE A 316 13.74 3.74 31.84
N GLY A 317 14.90 4.40 31.67
CA GLY A 317 16.21 3.85 32.00
C GLY A 317 16.71 2.79 31.01
N GLN A 318 16.28 2.84 29.75
CA GLN A 318 16.74 1.96 28.67
C GLN A 318 17.45 2.78 27.56
N PRO A 319 18.59 3.43 27.87
CA PRO A 319 19.29 4.30 26.91
C PRO A 319 19.84 3.54 25.69
N ASP A 320 20.26 2.28 25.87
CA ASP A 320 20.77 1.46 24.75
C ASP A 320 19.68 1.20 23.70
N ARG A 321 18.46 0.87 24.15
CA ARG A 321 17.30 0.71 23.27
C ARG A 321 16.87 2.02 22.62
N ALA A 322 17.03 3.14 23.33
CA ALA A 322 16.77 4.45 22.76
C ALA A 322 17.76 4.78 21.63
N ALA A 323 19.04 4.41 21.80
CA ALA A 323 20.06 4.57 20.76
C ALA A 323 19.81 3.63 19.57
N GLU A 324 19.49 2.37 19.82
CA GLU A 324 19.17 1.39 18.77
C GLU A 324 17.98 1.87 17.91
N ALA A 325 16.87 2.29 18.53
CA ALA A 325 15.71 2.78 17.79
C ALA A 325 16.02 4.02 16.94
N ARG A 326 16.86 4.93 17.46
CA ARG A 326 17.34 6.11 16.74
C ARG A 326 18.18 5.72 15.53
N ASP A 327 19.12 4.81 15.71
CA ASP A 327 20.08 4.43 14.67
C ASP A 327 19.35 3.71 13.54
N ILE A 328 18.43 2.78 13.86
CA ILE A 328 17.57 2.12 12.84
C ILE A 328 16.74 3.15 12.08
N LEU A 329 16.14 4.14 12.77
CA LEU A 329 15.34 5.18 12.13
C LEU A 329 16.15 6.00 11.12
N LEU A 330 17.36 6.43 11.50
CA LEU A 330 18.22 7.25 10.65
C LEU A 330 18.84 6.45 9.50
N GLU A 331 19.18 5.17 9.71
CA GLU A 331 19.76 4.31 8.69
C GLU A 331 18.72 3.81 7.68
N SER A 332 17.56 3.36 8.16
CA SER A 332 16.55 2.71 7.31
C SER A 332 15.55 3.69 6.71
N TYR A 333 15.32 4.83 7.36
CA TYR A 333 14.30 5.81 6.95
C TYR A 333 14.81 7.26 6.95
N PRO A 334 15.99 7.56 6.37
CA PRO A 334 16.63 8.88 6.46
C PRO A 334 15.77 10.03 5.92
N ASN A 335 14.88 9.76 4.96
CA ASN A 335 14.03 10.77 4.32
C ASN A 335 12.63 10.89 4.96
N SER A 336 12.31 10.05 5.95
CA SER A 336 11.00 10.09 6.62
C SER A 336 10.79 11.37 7.40
N GLU A 337 9.53 11.78 7.57
CA GLU A 337 9.16 12.89 8.46
C GLU A 337 9.71 12.70 9.88
N TRP A 338 9.71 11.46 10.37
CA TRP A 338 10.17 11.08 11.70
C TRP A 338 11.69 11.22 11.87
N ALA A 339 12.48 10.86 10.85
CA ALA A 339 13.92 11.10 10.85
C ALA A 339 14.24 12.61 10.82
N LYS A 340 13.52 13.39 9.98
CA LYS A 340 13.65 14.86 9.94
C LYS A 340 13.32 15.48 11.30
N LYS A 341 12.24 15.03 11.95
CA LYS A 341 11.82 15.49 13.27
C LYS A 341 12.85 15.15 14.35
N LEU A 342 13.38 13.93 14.34
CA LEU A 342 14.45 13.51 15.25
C LEU A 342 15.70 14.39 15.12
N GLN A 343 16.13 14.68 13.88
CA GLN A 343 17.27 15.54 13.62
C GLN A 343 17.03 16.98 14.08
N ALA A 344 15.81 17.50 13.89
CA ALA A 344 15.41 18.82 14.38
C ALA A 344 15.44 18.89 15.92
N ASP A 345 14.92 17.86 16.60
CA ASP A 345 14.93 17.75 18.07
C ASP A 345 16.37 17.69 18.62
N GLY A 346 17.27 16.96 17.95
CA GLY A 346 18.70 16.88 18.32
C GLY A 346 19.50 18.15 18.04
N GLY A 347 19.21 18.85 16.94
CA GLY A 347 19.83 20.14 16.61
C GLY A 347 19.46 21.26 17.59
N ALA A 348 18.21 21.28 18.06
CA ALA A 348 17.76 22.21 19.09
C ALA A 348 18.50 21.99 20.43
N ALA A 349 18.75 20.74 20.81
CA ALA A 349 19.51 20.41 22.02
C ALA A 349 20.99 20.84 21.93
N ALA A 350 21.63 20.71 20.76
CA ALA A 350 23.03 21.09 20.56
C ALA A 350 23.26 22.62 20.55
N THR A 351 22.27 23.41 20.11
CA THR A 351 22.37 24.90 20.10
C THR A 351 22.09 25.54 21.47
N GLY A 352 21.36 24.84 22.35
CA GLY A 352 21.07 25.30 23.71
C GLY A 352 22.24 25.17 24.70
N ASP A 353 23.25 24.34 24.39
CA ASP A 353 24.43 24.14 25.24
C ASP A 353 25.57 25.13 24.91
N ALA A 354 25.57 25.68 23.68
CA ALA A 354 26.54 26.69 23.25
C ALA A 354 26.26 28.11 23.78
N THR A 355 25.14 28.33 24.48
CA THR A 355 24.76 29.65 25.04
C THR A 355 24.92 29.74 26.57
N LYS A 356 25.43 28.69 27.23
CA LYS A 356 25.71 28.69 28.69
C LYS A 356 27.18 28.88 29.07
N THR A 357 28.04 29.19 28.10
CA THR A 357 29.44 29.56 28.34
C THR A 357 29.71 30.94 27.74
N ASN A 358 29.30 31.98 28.47
CA ASN A 358 29.97 33.29 28.46
C ASN A 358 29.65 34.04 29.75
#